data_AF-A0A0Q4GM01-F1
#
_entry.id   AF-A0A0Q4GM01-F1
#
_cell.length_a   1.000
_cell.length_b   1.000
_cell.length_c   1.000
_cell.angle_alpha   90.00
_cell.angle_beta   90.00
_cell.angle_gamma   90.00
#
_symmetry.space_group_name_H-M   'P 1'
#
loop_
_entity.id
_entity.type
_entity.pdbx_description
1 polymer ?
#
loop_
_entity_poly.entity_id
_entity_poly.type
_entity_poly.pdbx_seq_one_letter_code
_entity_poly.pdbx_strand_id
1 'polypeptide(L)'
;MRAMGASAEDIEAVEAQVQPEDDSHEHFGLYAENVQTFERFHALRTQWRHAGIGAVRTGFDYAAIHAWMQFSVPKKERQQLFSDLQLMESAVLDADSELIKNKKET
;
A
#
# COMPACT_ATOMS: atom_id res chain seq x y z
N MET A 1 29.65 1.04 4.12
CA MET A 1 30.04 0.11 5.21
C MET A 1 31.55 0.03 5.47
N ARG A 2 32.44 0.14 4.48
CA ARG A 2 33.91 0.22 4.71
C ARG A 2 34.40 1.41 5.57
N ALA A 3 33.56 2.43 5.79
CA ALA A 3 33.92 3.63 6.57
C ALA A 3 33.74 3.50 8.09
N MET A 4 33.25 2.37 8.61
CA MET A 4 32.91 2.16 10.03
C MET A 4 33.82 1.16 10.78
N GLY A 5 34.94 0.72 10.18
CA GLY A 5 35.92 -0.12 10.88
C GLY A 5 35.53 -1.59 11.10
N ALA A 6 34.53 -2.11 10.39
CA ALA A 6 34.19 -3.54 10.42
C ALA A 6 35.33 -4.38 9.81
N SER A 7 35.64 -5.53 10.43
CA SER A 7 36.65 -6.45 9.91
C SER A 7 36.17 -7.06 8.59
N ALA A 8 37.11 -7.52 7.75
CA ALA A 8 36.76 -8.15 6.48
C ALA A 8 35.90 -9.41 6.69
N GLU A 9 36.13 -10.16 7.77
CA GLU A 9 35.34 -11.34 8.15
C GLU A 9 33.90 -10.97 8.53
N ASP A 10 33.68 -9.85 9.23
CA ASP A 10 32.32 -9.41 9.59
C ASP A 10 31.53 -8.96 8.37
N ILE A 11 32.18 -8.33 7.38
CA ILE A 11 31.54 -7.92 6.12
C ILE A 11 31.12 -9.17 5.33
N GLU A 12 32.00 -10.16 5.23
CA GLU A 12 31.74 -11.41 4.51
C GLU A 12 30.66 -12.26 5.20
N ALA A 13 30.65 -12.29 6.53
CA ALA A 13 29.62 -12.98 7.31
C ALA A 13 28.23 -12.32 7.18
N VAL A 14 28.18 -10.99 7.04
CA VAL A 14 26.94 -10.26 6.77
C VAL A 14 26.48 -10.48 5.33
N GLU A 15 27.38 -10.38 4.34
CA GLU A 15 27.06 -10.62 2.93
C GLU A 15 26.56 -12.06 2.68
N ALA A 16 27.12 -13.06 3.37
CA ALA A 16 26.64 -14.44 3.32
C ALA A 16 25.26 -14.66 3.98
N GLN A 17 24.82 -13.74 4.83
CA GLN A 17 23.50 -13.74 5.48
C GLN A 17 22.48 -12.84 4.79
N VAL A 18 22.90 -12.02 3.82
CA VAL A 18 21.97 -11.30 2.94
C VAL A 18 21.30 -12.34 2.05
N GLN A 19 20.15 -12.84 2.50
CA GLN A 19 19.26 -13.57 1.61
C GLN A 19 18.93 -12.63 0.43
N PRO A 20 18.97 -13.12 -0.83
CA PRO A 20 18.49 -12.33 -1.94
C PRO A 20 17.09 -11.85 -1.59
N GLU A 21 16.84 -10.56 -1.80
CA GLU A 21 15.52 -10.00 -1.58
C GLU A 21 14.53 -10.86 -2.37
N ASP A 22 13.55 -11.44 -1.68
CA ASP A 22 12.55 -12.32 -2.28
C ASP A 22 11.65 -11.48 -3.19
N ASP A 23 12.11 -11.25 -4.42
CA ASP A 23 11.42 -10.51 -5.46
C ASP A 23 10.34 -11.40 -6.15
N SER A 24 9.83 -12.41 -5.44
CA SER A 24 8.66 -13.20 -5.85
C SER A 24 7.36 -12.39 -5.80
N HIS A 25 7.43 -11.06 -5.85
CA HIS A 25 6.27 -10.21 -6.01
C HIS A 25 5.58 -10.58 -7.32
N GLU A 26 4.42 -11.21 -7.20
CA GLU A 26 3.58 -11.53 -8.33
C GLU A 26 3.23 -10.24 -9.08
N HIS A 27 3.79 -10.08 -10.27
CA HIS A 27 3.55 -8.91 -11.10
C HIS A 27 2.16 -9.01 -11.73
N PHE A 28 1.38 -7.95 -11.63
CA PHE A 28 0.09 -7.84 -12.30
C PHE A 28 0.07 -6.68 -13.30
N GLY A 29 -0.61 -6.88 -14.42
CA GLY A 29 -0.80 -5.84 -15.43
C GLY A 29 -1.97 -4.92 -15.07
N LEU A 30 -1.86 -3.65 -15.47
CA LEU A 30 -2.96 -2.70 -15.44
C LEU A 30 -3.44 -2.41 -16.86
N TYR A 31 -4.75 -2.39 -17.06
CA TYR A 31 -5.32 -1.81 -18.28
C TYR A 31 -5.00 -0.31 -18.33
N ALA A 32 -4.77 0.21 -19.54
CA ALA A 32 -4.33 1.59 -19.73
C ALA A 32 -5.28 2.62 -19.10
N GLU A 33 -6.60 2.37 -19.14
CA GLU A 33 -7.61 3.19 -18.48
C GLU A 33 -7.50 3.23 -16.95
N ASN A 34 -6.95 2.19 -16.32
CA ASN A 34 -6.87 2.06 -14.87
C ASN A 34 -5.57 2.63 -14.29
N VAL A 35 -4.58 2.95 -15.13
CA VAL A 35 -3.25 3.44 -14.67
C VAL A 35 -3.40 4.69 -13.81
N GLN A 36 -4.16 5.68 -14.28
CA GLN A 36 -4.33 6.94 -13.55
C GLN A 36 -5.02 6.71 -12.20
N THR A 37 -6.08 5.91 -12.16
CA THR A 37 -6.81 5.61 -10.91
C THR A 37 -5.91 4.85 -9.94
N PHE A 38 -5.13 3.88 -10.42
CA PHE A 38 -4.17 3.15 -9.62
C PHE A 38 -3.09 4.06 -9.02
N GLU A 39 -2.48 4.95 -9.80
CA GLU A 39 -1.47 5.89 -9.31
C GLU A 39 -2.02 6.77 -8.18
N ARG A 40 -3.25 7.26 -8.35
CA ARG A 40 -3.93 8.10 -7.36
C ARG A 40 -4.28 7.33 -6.09
N PHE A 41 -4.77 6.10 -6.23
CA PHE A 41 -4.98 5.19 -5.10
C PHE A 41 -3.66 4.89 -4.37
N HIS A 42 -2.59 4.59 -5.12
CA HIS A 42 -1.27 4.28 -4.57
C HIS A 42 -0.64 5.48 -3.85
N ALA A 43 -0.88 6.70 -4.32
CA ALA A 43 -0.46 7.93 -3.64
C ALA A 43 -1.16 8.09 -2.26
N LEU A 44 -2.40 7.60 -2.13
CA LEU A 44 -3.20 7.66 -0.90
C LEU A 44 -3.09 6.40 -0.03
N ARG A 45 -2.20 5.45 -0.37
CA ARG A 45 -2.13 4.12 0.28
C ARG A 45 -1.92 4.13 1.80
N THR A 46 -1.44 5.24 2.37
CA THR A 46 -1.20 5.38 3.81
C THR A 46 -2.36 6.05 4.56
N GLN A 47 -3.37 6.56 3.85
CA GLN A 47 -4.43 7.40 4.41
C GLN A 47 -5.63 6.58 4.89
N TRP A 48 -5.37 5.56 5.71
CA TRP A 48 -6.38 4.67 6.28
C TRP A 48 -6.69 5.03 7.72
N ARG A 49 -7.97 4.91 8.09
CA ARG A 49 -8.41 4.86 9.47
C ARG A 49 -8.31 3.43 9.97
N HIS A 50 -7.85 3.31 11.20
CA HIS A 50 -7.68 2.02 11.89
C HIS A 50 -8.44 2.06 13.22
N ALA A 51 -9.02 0.93 13.62
CA ALA A 51 -9.74 0.80 14.87
C ALA A 51 -9.50 -0.55 15.57
N GLY A 52 -9.82 -0.60 16.87
CA GLY A 52 -9.79 -1.82 17.67
C GLY A 52 -8.38 -2.29 18.06
N ILE A 53 -8.35 -3.38 18.83
CA ILE A 53 -7.12 -4.06 19.25
C ILE A 53 -6.64 -4.90 18.06
N GLY A 54 -5.60 -4.43 17.38
CA GLY A 54 -5.10 -5.01 16.13
C GLY A 54 -5.02 -4.02 14.96
N ALA A 55 -5.44 -2.75 15.18
CA ALA A 55 -5.37 -1.69 14.17
C ALA A 55 -5.99 -2.12 12.83
N VAL A 56 -7.20 -2.67 12.86
CA VAL A 56 -7.89 -3.13 11.65
C VAL A 56 -8.29 -1.92 10.82
N ARG A 57 -8.01 -1.94 9.51
CA ARG A 57 -8.47 -0.91 8.58
C ARG A 57 -9.99 -0.90 8.53
N THR A 58 -10.59 0.27 8.71
CA THR A 58 -12.05 0.43 8.66
C THR A 58 -12.52 1.23 7.46
N GLY A 59 -11.59 1.88 6.76
CA GLY A 59 -11.89 2.75 5.63
C GLY A 59 -10.88 3.89 5.50
N PHE A 60 -11.01 4.65 4.45
CA PHE A 60 -10.18 5.81 4.17
C PHE A 60 -10.47 6.97 5.12
N ASP A 61 -9.44 7.79 5.33
CA ASP A 61 -9.63 9.12 5.86
C ASP A 61 -10.12 10.07 4.76
N TYR A 62 -11.44 10.16 4.58
CA TYR A 62 -12.03 11.03 3.57
C TYR A 62 -11.67 12.51 3.72
N ALA A 63 -11.31 12.99 4.93
CA ALA A 63 -10.88 14.37 5.09
C ALA A 63 -9.49 14.58 4.47
N ALA A 64 -8.56 13.65 4.70
CA ALA A 64 -7.24 13.65 4.09
C ALA A 64 -7.34 13.48 2.55
N ILE A 65 -8.19 12.57 2.07
CA ILE A 65 -8.43 12.39 0.63
C ILE A 65 -8.98 13.68 0.01
N HIS A 66 -9.99 14.27 0.64
CA HIS A 66 -10.59 15.51 0.13
C HIS A 66 -9.57 16.66 0.08
N ALA A 67 -8.75 16.81 1.12
CA ALA A 67 -7.66 17.79 1.14
C ALA A 67 -6.64 17.52 0.01
N TRP A 68 -6.20 16.29 -0.17
CA TRP A 68 -5.27 15.93 -1.25
C TRP A 68 -5.86 16.19 -2.65
N MET A 69 -7.14 15.85 -2.88
CA MET A 69 -7.83 16.10 -4.14
C MET A 69 -7.95 17.59 -4.48
N GLN A 70 -8.00 18.47 -3.48
CA GLN A 70 -8.08 19.92 -3.70
C GLN A 70 -6.84 20.47 -4.41
N PHE A 71 -5.66 19.91 -4.16
CA PHE A 71 -4.39 20.37 -4.72
C PHE A 71 -3.90 19.52 -5.90
N SER A 72 -4.19 18.22 -5.90
CA SER A 72 -3.59 17.27 -6.83
C SER A 72 -4.48 16.89 -8.01
N VAL A 73 -5.79 17.21 -7.96
CA VAL A 73 -6.78 16.71 -8.92
C VAL A 73 -7.59 17.85 -9.53
N PRO A 74 -7.70 17.92 -10.88
CA PRO A 74 -8.57 18.89 -11.55
C PRO A 74 -10.02 18.77 -11.10
N LYS A 75 -10.71 19.91 -10.87
CA LYS A 75 -12.08 19.93 -10.33
C LYS A 75 -13.06 19.02 -11.08
N LYS A 76 -12.93 18.96 -12.41
CA LYS A 76 -13.79 18.15 -13.30
C LYS A 76 -13.64 16.63 -13.10
N GLU A 77 -12.50 16.17 -12.58
CA GLU A 77 -12.19 14.75 -12.38
C GLU A 77 -12.46 14.28 -10.94
N ARG A 78 -12.65 15.21 -9.99
CA ARG A 78 -12.76 14.88 -8.56
C ARG A 78 -13.92 13.96 -8.24
N GLN A 79 -15.08 14.17 -8.86
CA GLN A 79 -16.25 13.32 -8.60
C GLN A 79 -16.01 11.88 -9.06
N GLN A 80 -15.51 11.70 -10.29
CA GLN A 80 -15.22 10.36 -10.81
C GLN A 80 -14.13 9.68 -9.97
N LEU A 81 -13.03 10.38 -9.70
CA LEU A 81 -11.95 9.84 -8.88
C LEU A 81 -12.44 9.45 -7.47
N PHE A 82 -13.32 10.25 -6.87
CA PHE A 82 -13.85 9.92 -5.56
C PHE A 82 -14.64 8.61 -5.60
N SER A 83 -15.51 8.42 -6.60
CA SER A 83 -16.21 7.14 -6.82
C SER A 83 -15.25 5.98 -7.03
N ASP A 84 -14.20 6.15 -7.83
CA ASP A 84 -13.20 5.11 -8.09
C ASP A 84 -12.45 4.73 -6.80
N LEU A 85 -12.10 5.72 -5.97
CA LEU A 85 -11.45 5.47 -4.67
C LEU A 85 -12.38 4.73 -3.71
N GLN A 86 -13.69 5.01 -3.71
CA GLN A 86 -14.66 4.25 -2.91
C GLN A 86 -14.78 2.80 -3.37
N LEU A 87 -14.69 2.55 -4.68
CA LEU A 87 -14.67 1.18 -5.22
C LEU A 87 -13.42 0.43 -4.74
N MET A 88 -12.24 1.06 -4.85
CA MET A 88 -10.98 0.49 -4.37
C MET A 88 -10.99 0.26 -2.85
N GLU A 89 -11.61 1.18 -2.09
CA GLU A 89 -11.79 1.03 -0.65
C GLU A 89 -12.57 -0.23 -0.30
N SER A 90 -13.74 -0.42 -0.93
CA SER A 90 -14.57 -1.61 -0.71
C SER A 90 -13.78 -2.89 -1.00
N ALA A 91 -13.08 -2.95 -2.13
CA ALA A 91 -12.31 -4.13 -2.52
C ALA A 91 -11.21 -4.47 -1.50
N VAL A 92 -10.55 -3.47 -0.93
CA VAL A 92 -9.53 -3.66 0.12
C VAL A 92 -10.15 -4.18 1.41
N LEU A 93 -11.30 -3.65 1.82
CA LEU A 93 -11.98 -4.09 3.04
C LEU A 93 -12.52 -5.52 2.92
N ASP A 94 -12.98 -5.90 1.73
CA ASP A 94 -13.39 -7.28 1.43
C ASP A 94 -12.19 -8.23 1.52
N ALA A 95 -11.06 -7.89 0.88
CA ALA A 95 -9.84 -8.67 0.94
C ALA A 95 -9.28 -8.81 2.36
N ASP A 96 -9.29 -7.74 3.16
CA ASP A 96 -8.90 -7.79 4.58
C ASP A 96 -9.80 -8.75 5.38
N SER A 97 -11.11 -8.71 5.10
CA SER A 97 -12.07 -9.60 5.75
C SER A 97 -11.83 -11.07 5.41
N GLU A 98 -11.48 -11.39 4.17
CA GLU A 98 -11.09 -12.73 3.74
C GLU A 98 -9.81 -13.21 4.45
N LEU A 99 -8.78 -12.35 4.50
CA LEU A 99 -7.52 -12.67 5.19
C LEU A 99 -7.71 -12.92 6.69
N ILE A 100 -8.58 -12.13 7.34
CA ILE A 100 -8.90 -12.31 8.76
C ILE A 100 -9.63 -13.65 8.99
N LYS A 101 -10.51 -14.08 8.08
CA LYS A 101 -11.18 -15.39 8.17
C LYS A 101 -10.17 -16.52 8.03
N ASN A 102 -9.31 -16.47 7.01
CA ASN A 102 -8.30 -17.50 6.76
C ASN A 102 -7.33 -17.69 7.94
N LYS A 103 -6.91 -16.59 8.58
CA LYS A 103 -6.04 -16.63 9.78
C LYS A 103 -6.71 -17.24 11.02
N LYS A 104 -8.04 -17.23 11.10
CA LYS A 104 -8.77 -17.85 12.23
C LYS A 104 -8.99 -19.35 12.06
N GLU A 105 -8.88 -19.85 10.83
CA GLU A 105 -9.06 -21.27 10.49
C GLU A 105 -7.75 -22.07 10.53
N THR A 106 -6.61 -21.40 10.71
CA THR A 106 -5.27 -22.00 10.88
C THR A 106 -4.87 -21.98 12.35
#